data_AF-A0A944AT55-F1
#
_entry.id   AF-A0A944AT55-F1
#
_cell.length_a   1.000
_cell.length_b   1.000
_cell.length_c   1.000
_cell.angle_alpha   90.00
_cell.angle_beta   90.00
_cell.angle_gamma   90.00
#
_symmetry.space_group_name_H-M   'P 1'
#
loop_
_entity.id
_entity.type
_entity.pdbx_description
1 polymer ?
#
loop_
_entity_poly.entity_id
_entity_poly.type
_entity_poly.pdbx_seq_one_letter_code
_entity_poly.pdbx_strand_id
1 'polypeptide(L)'
;MKIRNLMEDLVETKVNKLYDDLKKYNTVWLTCDCENCRLDAMAFVLNRIPPKYIISSRGITHTAADQNLTQIKADIDTLAMEGIRLVSSSKRPTHNINATSEALYISGSTPYFFFPVFTGTVMDGTTFEPLTDVSITLIKDGKNAEMIDQTWNNPTKTYLSTKGTYSFNVKPEVSQNEGETKQYEFTVLVEAEGYESISYAFSIPVTSELLKQTRGLSLYSLKIQDLFLFPSGISNPMED
;
A
#
# COMPACT_ATOMS: atom_id res chain seq x y z
N MET A 1 -20.42 -14.78 -11.24
CA MET A 1 -20.44 -13.40 -11.76
C MET A 1 -19.67 -12.53 -10.79
N LYS A 2 -18.78 -11.65 -11.27
CA LYS A 2 -17.91 -10.82 -10.43
C LYS A 2 -18.02 -9.38 -10.92
N ILE A 3 -18.08 -8.42 -9.99
CA ILE A 3 -18.00 -7.00 -10.32
C ILE A 3 -16.57 -6.71 -10.82
N ARG A 4 -16.44 -6.06 -11.98
CA ARG A 4 -15.16 -5.62 -12.56
C ARG A 4 -15.29 -4.20 -13.09
N ASN A 5 -14.25 -3.38 -12.95
CA ASN A 5 -14.15 -2.09 -13.60
C ASN A 5 -13.63 -2.26 -15.04
N LEU A 6 -14.44 -1.92 -16.04
CA LEU A 6 -14.06 -1.99 -17.45
C LEU A 6 -12.87 -1.06 -17.77
N MET A 7 -12.69 0.02 -16.99
CA MET A 7 -11.60 0.95 -17.23
C MET A 7 -10.22 0.33 -16.99
N GLU A 8 -10.11 -0.71 -16.17
CA GLU A 8 -8.83 -1.39 -15.90
C GLU A 8 -8.22 -1.92 -17.21
N ASP A 9 -8.98 -2.70 -17.98
CA ASP A 9 -8.52 -3.29 -19.26
C ASP A 9 -8.19 -2.21 -20.30
N LEU A 10 -8.98 -1.12 -20.35
CA LEU A 10 -8.77 -0.02 -21.28
C LEU A 10 -7.51 0.77 -20.94
N VAL A 11 -7.33 1.15 -19.67
CA VAL A 11 -6.15 1.89 -19.20
C VAL A 11 -4.90 1.04 -19.39
N GLU A 12 -4.94 -0.25 -19.04
CA GLU A 12 -3.83 -1.18 -19.27
C GLU A 12 -3.37 -1.16 -20.72
N THR A 13 -4.31 -1.33 -21.66
CA THR A 13 -4.00 -1.35 -23.10
C THR A 13 -3.35 -0.04 -23.55
N LYS A 14 -3.90 1.11 -23.13
CA LYS A 14 -3.43 2.43 -23.59
C LYS A 14 -2.10 2.84 -22.96
N VAL A 15 -1.94 2.64 -21.65
CA VAL A 15 -0.70 2.94 -20.94
C VAL A 15 0.44 2.07 -21.49
N ASN A 16 0.21 0.77 -21.70
CA ASN A 16 1.23 -0.12 -22.23
C ASN A 16 1.68 0.30 -23.64
N LYS A 17 0.71 0.59 -24.52
CA LYS A 17 1.01 1.09 -25.86
C LYS A 17 1.81 2.40 -25.82
N LEU A 18 1.45 3.32 -24.92
CA LEU A 18 2.13 4.61 -24.82
C LEU A 18 3.59 4.45 -24.36
N TYR A 19 3.86 3.58 -23.38
CA TYR A 19 5.24 3.23 -23.02
C TYR A 19 6.02 2.63 -24.20
N ASP A 20 5.40 1.71 -24.94
CA ASP A 20 6.05 1.06 -26.09
C ASP A 20 6.37 2.06 -27.21
N ASP A 21 5.45 2.99 -27.48
CA ASP A 21 5.66 4.08 -28.43
C ASP A 21 6.80 5.02 -27.95
N LEU A 22 6.79 5.45 -26.69
CA LEU A 22 7.83 6.32 -26.13
C LEU A 22 9.23 5.67 -26.16
N LYS A 23 9.29 4.35 -25.91
CA LYS A 23 10.51 3.54 -26.03
C LYS A 23 10.98 3.47 -27.48
N LYS A 24 10.07 3.23 -28.42
CA LYS A 24 10.37 3.19 -29.85
C LYS A 24 10.92 4.52 -30.37
N TYR A 25 10.41 5.65 -29.88
CA TYR A 25 10.91 6.99 -30.23
C TYR A 25 12.17 7.41 -29.48
N ASN A 26 12.77 6.54 -28.66
CA ASN A 26 13.96 6.80 -27.85
C ASN A 26 13.84 8.08 -27.01
N THR A 27 12.71 8.22 -26.33
CA THR A 27 12.37 9.42 -25.57
C THR A 27 13.34 9.63 -24.39
N VAL A 28 14.12 10.72 -24.42
CA VAL A 28 15.24 10.97 -23.49
C VAL A 28 14.82 11.00 -22.01
N TRP A 29 13.63 11.52 -21.70
CA TRP A 29 13.17 11.65 -20.32
C TRP A 29 12.53 10.37 -19.76
N LEU A 30 12.30 9.34 -20.60
CA LEU A 30 11.77 8.06 -20.14
C LEU A 30 12.90 7.26 -19.47
N THR A 31 12.86 7.15 -18.15
CA THR A 31 13.96 6.56 -17.36
C THR A 31 13.76 5.09 -17.01
N CYS A 32 12.56 4.53 -17.17
CA CYS A 32 12.23 3.13 -16.91
C CYS A 32 10.88 2.77 -17.56
N ASP A 33 10.71 1.51 -17.97
CA ASP A 33 9.47 0.94 -18.49
C ASP A 33 9.12 -0.42 -17.87
N CYS A 34 9.64 -0.71 -16.66
CA CYS A 34 9.36 -1.97 -15.97
C CYS A 34 7.88 -2.12 -15.60
N GLU A 35 7.46 -3.35 -15.29
CA GLU A 35 6.07 -3.67 -14.93
C GLU A 35 5.55 -2.81 -13.78
N ASN A 36 6.35 -2.59 -12.72
CA ASN A 36 5.97 -1.71 -11.61
C ASN A 36 5.74 -0.26 -12.06
N CYS A 37 6.58 0.30 -12.94
CA CYS A 37 6.40 1.67 -13.44
C CYS A 37 5.15 1.79 -14.33
N ARG A 38 4.82 0.73 -15.08
CA ARG A 38 3.60 0.64 -15.87
C ARG A 38 2.37 0.59 -14.96
N LEU A 39 2.39 -0.23 -13.92
CA LEU A 39 1.33 -0.32 -12.92
C LEU A 39 1.15 0.99 -12.15
N ASP A 40 2.23 1.67 -11.77
CA ASP A 40 2.17 2.98 -11.10
C ASP A 40 1.48 4.02 -12.00
N ALA A 41 1.80 4.04 -13.30
CA ALA A 41 1.14 4.92 -14.27
C ALA A 41 -0.34 4.53 -14.50
N MET A 42 -0.66 3.23 -14.56
CA MET A 42 -2.06 2.77 -14.65
C MET A 42 -2.87 3.19 -13.43
N ALA A 43 -2.32 3.03 -12.22
CA ALA A 43 -2.95 3.47 -10.98
C ALA A 43 -3.15 4.99 -10.95
N PHE A 44 -2.17 5.76 -11.44
CA PHE A 44 -2.29 7.21 -11.59
C PHE A 44 -3.50 7.60 -12.45
N VAL A 45 -3.69 6.93 -13.59
CA VAL A 45 -4.81 7.20 -14.51
C VAL A 45 -6.14 6.74 -13.91
N LEU A 46 -6.22 5.52 -13.38
CA LEU A 46 -7.45 4.94 -12.84
C LEU A 46 -8.02 5.76 -11.68
N ASN A 47 -7.16 6.38 -10.87
CA ASN A 47 -7.57 7.27 -9.78
C ASN A 47 -8.10 8.64 -10.25
N ARG A 48 -8.06 8.94 -11.55
CA ARG A 48 -8.42 10.25 -12.14
C ARG A 48 -9.52 10.16 -13.19
N ILE A 49 -10.04 8.97 -13.47
CA ILE A 49 -11.14 8.76 -14.41
C ILE A 49 -12.35 8.13 -13.70
N PRO A 50 -13.58 8.37 -14.17
CA PRO A 50 -14.76 7.74 -13.58
C PRO A 50 -14.73 6.22 -13.82
N PRO A 51 -14.90 5.38 -12.77
CA PRO A 51 -14.94 3.94 -12.94
C PRO A 51 -16.22 3.50 -13.65
N LYS A 52 -16.15 2.40 -14.43
CA LYS A 52 -17.32 1.79 -15.07
C LYS A 52 -17.41 0.31 -14.70
N TYR A 53 -18.20 0.01 -13.67
CA TYR A 53 -18.35 -1.35 -13.16
C TYR A 53 -19.42 -2.16 -13.92
N ILE A 54 -19.08 -3.40 -14.24
CA ILE A 54 -19.95 -4.39 -14.89
C ILE A 54 -19.93 -5.72 -14.14
N ILE A 55 -21.02 -6.50 -14.26
CA ILE A 55 -21.20 -7.81 -13.60
C ILE A 55 -21.03 -8.97 -14.59
N SER A 56 -21.23 -8.71 -15.89
CA SER A 56 -21.13 -9.72 -16.96
C SER A 56 -20.50 -9.13 -18.21
N SER A 57 -19.91 -10.00 -19.04
CA SER A 57 -19.36 -9.64 -20.34
C SER A 57 -20.39 -9.03 -21.30
N ARG A 58 -21.69 -9.25 -21.10
CA ARG A 58 -22.76 -8.55 -21.85
C ARG A 58 -22.83 -7.05 -21.53
N GLY A 59 -22.37 -6.63 -20.35
CA GLY A 59 -22.24 -5.21 -19.98
C GLY A 59 -21.21 -4.46 -20.82
N ILE A 60 -20.27 -5.17 -21.45
CA ILE A 60 -19.28 -4.60 -22.37
C ILE A 60 -19.97 -4.04 -23.61
N THR A 61 -20.98 -4.74 -24.15
CA THR A 61 -21.70 -4.34 -25.37
C THR A 61 -22.45 -3.01 -25.19
N HIS A 62 -23.11 -2.82 -24.05
CA HIS A 62 -23.77 -1.54 -23.74
C HIS A 62 -22.77 -0.40 -23.56
N THR A 63 -21.61 -0.69 -22.97
CA THR A 63 -20.57 0.31 -22.80
C THR A 63 -19.91 0.68 -24.12
N ALA A 64 -19.72 -0.28 -25.04
CA ALA A 64 -19.13 -0.03 -26.36
C ALA A 64 -19.96 0.93 -27.23
N ALA A 65 -21.28 1.01 -27.01
CA ALA A 65 -22.18 1.94 -27.68
C ALA A 65 -22.17 3.36 -27.08
N ASP A 66 -21.46 3.57 -25.97
CA ASP A 66 -21.40 4.86 -25.27
C ASP A 66 -20.51 5.85 -26.05
N GLN A 67 -21.12 6.91 -26.56
CA GLN A 67 -20.43 7.97 -27.31
C GLN A 67 -19.34 8.67 -26.47
N ASN A 68 -19.45 8.65 -25.14
CA ASN A 68 -18.47 9.25 -24.24
C ASN A 68 -17.15 8.46 -24.21
N LEU A 69 -17.09 7.23 -24.72
CA LEU A 69 -15.86 6.44 -24.75
C LEU A 69 -14.74 7.10 -25.54
N THR A 70 -15.05 7.86 -26.59
CA THR A 70 -14.02 8.55 -27.39
C THR A 70 -13.35 9.66 -26.58
N GLN A 71 -14.13 10.44 -25.83
CA GLN A 71 -13.61 11.49 -24.94
C GLN A 71 -12.78 10.87 -23.81
N ILE A 72 -13.32 9.84 -23.15
CA ILE A 72 -12.60 9.11 -22.08
C ILE A 72 -11.27 8.53 -22.61
N LYS A 73 -11.24 8.01 -23.83
CA LYS A 73 -9.99 7.51 -24.44
C LYS A 73 -8.96 8.63 -24.60
N ALA A 74 -9.35 9.82 -25.02
CA ALA A 74 -8.44 10.96 -25.15
C ALA A 74 -7.95 11.45 -23.78
N ASP A 75 -8.84 11.45 -22.78
CA ASP A 75 -8.48 11.79 -21.40
C ASP A 75 -7.46 10.79 -20.83
N ILE A 76 -7.66 9.49 -21.08
CA ILE A 76 -6.71 8.43 -20.70
C ILE A 76 -5.34 8.66 -21.35
N ASP A 77 -5.26 9.04 -22.62
CA ASP A 77 -3.96 9.29 -23.27
C ASP A 77 -3.21 10.45 -22.60
N THR A 78 -3.94 11.53 -22.28
CA THR A 78 -3.39 12.72 -21.63
C THR A 78 -2.89 12.38 -20.23
N LEU A 79 -3.74 11.73 -19.42
CA LEU A 79 -3.40 11.30 -18.07
C LEU A 79 -2.29 10.25 -18.05
N ALA A 80 -2.25 9.35 -19.03
CA ALA A 80 -1.18 8.36 -19.15
C ALA A 80 0.16 9.05 -19.40
N MET A 81 0.22 10.03 -20.30
CA MET A 81 1.45 10.79 -20.54
C MET A 81 1.93 11.51 -19.27
N GLU A 82 1.02 12.13 -18.53
CA GLU A 82 1.32 12.78 -17.24
C GLU A 82 1.83 11.79 -16.20
N GLY A 83 1.13 10.66 -16.04
CA GLY A 83 1.51 9.59 -15.12
C GLY A 83 2.89 9.02 -15.43
N ILE A 84 3.19 8.75 -16.71
CA ILE A 84 4.48 8.24 -17.15
C ILE A 84 5.60 9.24 -16.85
N ARG A 85 5.38 10.54 -17.08
CA ARG A 85 6.36 11.59 -16.72
C ARG A 85 6.63 11.64 -15.23
N LEU A 86 5.57 11.60 -14.41
CA LEU A 86 5.69 11.62 -12.96
C LEU A 86 6.51 10.41 -12.46
N VAL A 87 6.13 9.20 -12.88
CA VAL A 87 6.83 7.96 -12.54
C VAL A 87 8.28 7.98 -13.01
N SER A 88 8.55 8.51 -14.20
CA SER A 88 9.92 8.65 -14.73
C SER A 88 10.77 9.63 -13.93
N SER A 89 10.16 10.67 -13.35
CA SER A 89 10.85 11.69 -12.54
C SER A 89 11.10 11.26 -11.09
N SER A 90 10.23 10.41 -10.53
CA SER A 90 10.28 9.99 -9.13
C SER A 90 9.88 8.52 -9.01
N LYS A 91 10.84 7.62 -9.28
CA LYS A 91 10.62 6.17 -9.17
C LYS A 91 10.43 5.77 -7.71
N ARG A 92 9.47 4.87 -7.44
CA ARG A 92 9.36 4.24 -6.12
C ARG A 92 10.67 3.49 -5.78
N PRO A 93 11.14 3.51 -4.53
CA PRO A 93 12.40 2.86 -4.14
C PRO A 93 12.46 1.37 -4.52
N THR A 94 11.32 0.70 -4.48
CA THR A 94 11.19 -0.74 -4.70
C THR A 94 10.75 -1.13 -6.12
N HIS A 95 10.85 -0.22 -7.10
CA HIS A 95 10.37 -0.50 -8.48
C HIS A 95 11.14 -1.61 -9.21
N ASN A 96 12.36 -1.94 -8.78
CA ASN A 96 13.15 -3.06 -9.32
C ASN A 96 12.82 -4.40 -8.68
N ILE A 97 11.95 -4.40 -7.67
CA ILE A 97 11.51 -5.62 -6.98
C ILE A 97 10.13 -5.94 -7.51
N ASN A 98 10.00 -7.06 -8.22
CA ASN A 98 8.69 -7.60 -8.51
C ASN A 98 8.10 -8.04 -7.17
N ALA A 99 6.97 -7.45 -6.76
CA ALA A 99 6.31 -7.86 -5.54
C ALA A 99 6.14 -9.38 -5.58
N THR A 100 6.71 -10.07 -4.58
CA THR A 100 6.51 -11.51 -4.41
C THR A 100 5.01 -11.71 -4.26
N SER A 101 4.42 -12.23 -5.33
CA SER A 101 2.99 -12.17 -5.56
C SER A 101 2.23 -12.86 -4.41
N GLU A 102 1.01 -12.36 -4.16
CA GLU A 102 -0.07 -13.06 -3.46
C GLU A 102 -0.11 -14.58 -3.77
N ALA A 103 0.36 -14.98 -4.96
CA ALA A 103 0.46 -16.35 -5.42
C ALA A 103 1.34 -17.29 -4.58
N LEU A 104 2.29 -16.80 -3.77
CA LEU A 104 3.07 -17.66 -2.87
C LEU A 104 2.20 -18.33 -1.79
N TYR A 105 1.13 -17.66 -1.35
CA TYR A 105 0.23 -18.16 -0.32
C TYR A 105 -0.96 -18.95 -0.90
N ILE A 106 -1.10 -19.03 -2.23
CA ILE A 106 -2.21 -19.70 -2.95
C ILE A 106 -1.96 -21.22 -3.11
N SER A 107 -0.86 -21.77 -2.61
CA SER A 107 -0.61 -23.22 -2.56
C SER A 107 -1.58 -23.92 -1.60
N GLY A 108 -2.78 -24.21 -2.12
CA GLY A 108 -3.96 -24.64 -1.38
C GLY A 108 -3.78 -25.95 -0.61
N SER A 109 -3.57 -25.80 0.70
CA SER A 109 -3.86 -26.79 1.77
C SER A 109 -3.27 -26.34 3.11
N THR A 110 -2.36 -25.37 3.11
CA THR A 110 -1.74 -24.84 4.34
C THR A 110 -2.55 -23.67 4.90
N PRO A 111 -3.07 -23.77 6.14
CA PRO A 111 -3.66 -22.63 6.83
C PRO A 111 -2.58 -21.66 7.31
N TYR A 112 -2.90 -20.37 7.37
CA TYR A 112 -1.99 -19.33 7.84
C TYR A 112 -2.67 -18.42 8.86
N PHE A 113 -1.88 -17.90 9.80
CA PHE A 113 -2.24 -16.74 10.60
C PHE A 113 -2.00 -15.47 9.77
N PHE A 114 -3.08 -14.92 9.23
CA PHE A 114 -3.03 -13.65 8.50
C PHE A 114 -3.17 -12.49 9.47
N PHE A 115 -2.17 -11.62 9.50
CA PHE A 115 -2.20 -10.40 10.30
C PHE A 115 -2.99 -9.30 9.57
N PRO A 116 -3.74 -8.45 10.29
CA PRO A 116 -4.30 -7.24 9.70
C PRO A 116 -3.18 -6.29 9.28
N VAL A 117 -3.48 -5.38 8.34
CA VAL A 117 -2.58 -4.25 8.09
C VAL A 117 -2.65 -3.33 9.31
N PHE A 118 -1.55 -3.24 10.05
CA PHE A 118 -1.46 -2.31 11.16
C PHE A 118 -1.30 -0.90 10.63
N THR A 119 -2.09 0.03 11.14
CA THR A 119 -2.03 1.45 10.75
C THR A 119 -2.02 2.31 12.00
N GLY A 120 -1.35 3.45 11.97
CA GLY A 120 -1.37 4.40 13.08
C GLY A 120 -0.93 5.77 12.62
N THR A 121 -1.04 6.74 13.51
CA THR A 121 -0.60 8.12 13.26
C THR A 121 0.34 8.55 14.36
N VAL A 122 1.39 9.27 14.00
CA VAL A 122 2.28 9.94 14.94
C VAL A 122 2.07 11.45 14.85
N MET A 123 1.88 12.09 16.00
CA MET A 123 1.66 13.53 16.14
C MET A 123 2.55 14.13 17.22
N ASP A 124 2.73 15.44 17.14
CA ASP A 124 3.33 16.25 18.20
C ASP A 124 2.34 16.32 19.37
N GLY A 125 2.79 15.98 20.58
CA GLY A 125 1.95 15.96 21.77
C GLY A 125 1.55 17.35 22.29
N THR A 126 2.22 18.41 21.83
CA THR A 126 1.93 19.80 22.22
C THR A 126 1.03 20.51 21.20
N THR A 127 1.26 20.30 19.90
CA THR A 127 0.51 21.00 18.84
C THR A 127 -0.58 20.13 18.20
N PHE A 128 -0.56 18.81 18.40
CA PHE A 128 -1.40 17.83 17.71
C PHE A 128 -1.18 17.81 16.18
N GLU A 129 -0.09 18.40 15.69
CA GLU A 129 0.26 18.35 14.27
C GLU A 129 0.95 17.02 13.92
N PRO A 130 0.71 16.46 12.72
CA PRO A 130 1.38 15.22 12.31
C PRO A 130 2.89 15.40 12.19
N LEU A 131 3.65 14.46 12.75
CA LEU A 131 5.10 14.49 12.68
C LEU A 131 5.63 13.85 11.40
N THR A 132 6.69 14.46 10.86
CA THR A 132 7.39 14.02 9.64
C THR A 132 8.83 13.62 9.97
N ASP A 133 9.41 12.72 9.17
CA ASP A 133 10.74 12.13 9.41
C ASP A 133 10.87 11.36 10.75
N VAL A 134 9.74 10.83 11.22
CA VAL A 134 9.70 9.94 12.39
C VAL A 134 10.00 8.52 11.94
N SER A 135 10.88 7.82 12.65
CA SER A 135 11.15 6.38 12.49
C SER A 135 10.17 5.56 13.33
N ILE A 136 9.47 4.61 12.70
CA ILE A 136 8.54 3.70 13.37
C ILE A 136 8.99 2.27 13.11
N THR A 137 9.17 1.51 14.18
CA THR A 137 9.56 0.11 14.13
C THR A 137 8.47 -0.76 14.74
N LEU A 138 8.00 -1.76 13.99
CA LEU A 138 7.14 -2.81 14.53
C LEU A 138 8.00 -3.99 14.99
N ILE A 139 7.89 -4.35 16.25
CA ILE A 139 8.66 -5.41 16.90
C ILE A 139 7.71 -6.56 17.21
N LYS A 140 8.15 -7.78 16.92
CA LYS A 140 7.48 -9.05 17.25
C LYS A 140 8.55 -10.04 17.73
N ASP A 141 8.29 -10.72 18.84
CA ASP A 141 9.24 -11.68 19.45
C ASP A 141 10.64 -11.09 19.70
N GLY A 142 10.70 -9.82 20.13
CA GLY A 142 11.94 -9.10 20.43
C GLY A 142 12.81 -8.73 19.22
N LYS A 143 12.30 -8.90 18.00
CA LYS A 143 12.97 -8.51 16.75
C LYS A 143 12.04 -7.70 15.86
N ASN A 144 12.57 -7.01 14.85
CA ASN A 144 11.72 -6.35 13.86
C ASN A 144 10.82 -7.39 13.18
N ALA A 145 9.53 -7.11 13.13
CA ALA A 145 8.55 -7.95 12.45
C ALA A 145 8.92 -8.07 10.97
N GLU A 146 8.93 -9.30 10.44
CA GLU A 146 9.15 -9.55 9.02
C GLU A 146 7.91 -9.11 8.22
N MET A 147 8.11 -8.30 7.19
CA MET A 147 7.03 -7.82 6.34
C MET A 147 6.69 -8.83 5.23
N ILE A 148 5.47 -8.74 4.70
CA ILE A 148 4.94 -9.67 3.69
C ILE A 148 5.81 -9.73 2.42
N ASP A 149 6.42 -8.60 2.05
CA ASP A 149 7.37 -8.48 0.96
C ASP A 149 8.25 -7.23 1.17
N GLN A 150 9.20 -7.01 0.27
CA GLN A 150 10.18 -5.93 0.33
C GLN A 150 9.60 -4.54 0.00
N THR A 151 8.32 -4.44 -0.39
CA THR A 151 7.65 -3.16 -0.63
C THR A 151 7.20 -2.49 0.68
N TRP A 152 7.18 -3.26 1.76
CA TRP A 152 6.89 -2.81 3.11
C TRP A 152 8.18 -2.74 3.92
N ASN A 153 8.58 -1.54 4.32
CA ASN A 153 9.78 -1.33 5.13
C ASN A 153 9.45 -1.46 6.62
N ASN A 154 10.37 -2.06 7.38
CA ASN A 154 10.35 -2.05 8.84
C ASN A 154 11.80 -2.00 9.36
N PRO A 155 12.28 -0.87 9.92
CA PRO A 155 11.53 0.35 10.26
C PRO A 155 10.97 1.09 9.04
N THR A 156 9.90 1.87 9.24
CA THR A 156 9.33 2.78 8.25
C THR A 156 9.46 4.23 8.71
N LYS A 157 9.29 5.19 7.80
CA LYS A 157 9.35 6.62 8.08
C LYS A 157 8.06 7.35 7.70
N THR A 158 7.70 8.38 8.46
CA THR A 158 6.62 9.30 8.08
C THR A 158 7.11 10.40 7.15
N TYR A 159 6.22 10.87 6.27
CA TYR A 159 6.49 11.95 5.32
C TYR A 159 5.37 12.97 5.36
N LEU A 160 5.61 14.17 4.84
CA LEU A 160 4.58 15.20 4.71
C LEU A 160 3.36 14.68 3.93
N SER A 161 3.59 13.89 2.89
CA SER A 161 2.54 13.26 2.08
C SER A 161 1.72 12.22 2.85
N THR A 162 2.30 11.57 3.87
CA THR A 162 1.59 10.59 4.70
C THR A 162 0.92 11.22 5.91
N LYS A 163 1.14 12.52 6.19
CA LYS A 163 0.55 13.25 7.33
C LYS A 163 0.70 12.48 8.64
N GLY A 164 1.93 12.01 8.93
CA GLY A 164 2.23 11.26 10.15
C GLY A 164 1.66 9.83 10.19
N THR A 165 0.92 9.39 9.17
CA THR A 165 0.40 8.03 9.10
C THR A 165 1.51 7.04 8.71
N TYR A 166 1.51 5.90 9.39
CA TYR A 166 2.37 4.75 9.10
C TYR A 166 1.53 3.47 8.99
N SER A 167 2.11 2.46 8.35
CA SER A 167 1.45 1.16 8.21
C SER A 167 2.45 0.00 8.08
N PHE A 168 2.05 -1.17 8.57
CA PHE A 168 2.82 -2.42 8.47
C PHE A 168 1.94 -3.55 7.96
N ASN A 169 2.48 -4.35 7.05
CA ASN A 169 1.85 -5.57 6.57
C ASN A 169 2.78 -6.76 6.88
N VAL A 170 2.48 -7.45 7.98
CA VAL A 170 3.34 -8.50 8.53
C VAL A 170 3.18 -9.78 7.71
N LYS A 171 4.29 -10.47 7.48
CA LYS A 171 4.32 -11.77 6.80
C LYS A 171 3.45 -12.79 7.55
N PRO A 172 2.52 -13.48 6.88
CA PRO A 172 1.71 -14.53 7.52
C PRO A 172 2.56 -15.67 8.09
N GLU A 173 2.10 -16.25 9.20
CA GLU A 173 2.71 -17.44 9.80
C GLU A 173 1.95 -18.70 9.41
N VAL A 174 2.67 -19.80 9.14
CA VAL A 174 2.06 -21.10 8.85
C VAL A 174 1.38 -21.65 10.10
N SER A 175 0.19 -22.21 9.93
CA SER A 175 -0.52 -22.99 10.95
C SER A 175 -0.62 -24.46 10.53
N GLN A 176 -0.67 -25.37 11.51
CA GLN A 176 -0.92 -26.79 11.24
C GLN A 176 -2.40 -27.08 11.00
N ASN A 177 -3.29 -26.34 11.69
CA ASN A 177 -4.73 -26.55 11.66
C ASN A 177 -5.45 -25.26 11.22
N GLU A 178 -6.57 -25.39 10.51
CA GLU A 178 -7.47 -24.26 10.27
C GLU A 178 -8.31 -23.99 11.54
N GLY A 179 -8.58 -22.72 11.85
CA GLY A 179 -9.38 -22.34 13.02
C GLY A 179 -8.62 -22.30 14.34
N GLU A 180 -7.32 -22.62 14.35
CA GLU A 180 -6.45 -22.42 15.50
C GLU A 180 -6.34 -20.92 15.80
N THR A 181 -6.52 -20.50 17.05
CA THR A 181 -6.38 -19.11 17.48
C THR A 181 -5.20 -18.95 18.41
N LYS A 182 -4.33 -18.00 18.11
CA LYS A 182 -3.14 -17.67 18.90
C LYS A 182 -3.12 -16.17 19.24
N GLN A 183 -2.66 -15.85 20.44
CA GLN A 183 -2.38 -14.47 20.82
C GLN A 183 -1.00 -14.07 20.32
N TYR A 184 -0.93 -12.92 19.65
CA TYR A 184 0.31 -12.34 19.16
C TYR A 184 0.56 -11.01 19.85
N GLU A 185 1.79 -10.82 20.32
CA GLU A 185 2.23 -9.59 20.95
C GLU A 185 3.14 -8.82 19.99
N PHE A 186 2.89 -7.52 19.92
CA PHE A 186 3.64 -6.59 19.11
C PHE A 186 4.02 -5.37 19.95
N THR A 187 5.10 -4.70 19.55
CA THR A 187 5.49 -3.41 20.12
C THR A 187 5.78 -2.44 18.99
N VAL A 188 5.20 -1.25 19.05
CA VAL A 188 5.56 -0.14 18.17
C VAL A 188 6.55 0.74 18.92
N LEU A 189 7.76 0.88 18.38
CA LEU A 189 8.74 1.85 18.83
C LEU A 189 8.73 3.05 17.87
N VAL A 190 8.61 4.25 18.41
CA VAL A 190 8.59 5.50 17.64
C VAL A 190 9.72 6.40 18.12
N GLU A 191 10.54 6.84 17.18
CA GLU A 191 11.76 7.61 17.43
C GLU A 191 11.84 8.78 16.45
N ALA A 192 12.10 9.98 16.96
CA ALA A 192 12.33 11.18 16.17
C ALA A 192 13.41 12.04 16.82
N GLU A 193 14.22 12.72 16.00
CA GLU A 193 15.25 13.64 16.49
C GLU A 193 14.59 14.80 17.26
N GLY A 194 15.07 15.09 18.47
CA GLY A 194 14.54 16.16 19.32
C GLY A 194 13.27 15.80 20.10
N TYR A 195 12.81 14.55 20.05
CA TYR A 195 11.64 14.07 20.80
C TYR A 195 11.98 12.88 21.71
N GLU A 196 11.20 12.70 22.77
CA GLU A 196 11.26 11.49 23.59
C GLU A 196 10.68 10.30 22.83
N SER A 197 11.42 9.19 22.80
CA SER A 197 10.95 7.96 22.16
C SER A 197 9.80 7.34 22.94
N ILE A 198 8.78 6.84 22.23
CA ILE A 198 7.66 6.11 22.83
C ILE A 198 7.64 4.66 22.38
N SER A 199 7.31 3.76 23.30
CA SER A 199 7.09 2.34 23.04
C SER A 199 5.67 1.97 23.44
N TYR A 200 4.93 1.36 22.52
CA TYR A 200 3.54 0.93 22.74
C TYR A 200 3.38 -0.56 22.42
N ALA A 201 3.10 -1.36 23.46
CA ALA A 201 2.83 -2.77 23.32
C ALA A 201 1.33 -3.05 23.15
N PHE A 202 0.98 -3.97 22.25
CA PHE A 202 -0.40 -4.41 22.04
C PHE A 202 -0.44 -5.89 21.66
N SER A 203 -1.58 -6.53 21.91
CA SER A 203 -1.81 -7.93 21.58
C SER A 203 -3.06 -8.11 20.72
N ILE A 204 -3.02 -9.03 19.77
CA ILE A 204 -4.19 -9.39 18.96
C ILE A 204 -4.39 -10.92 18.92
N PRO A 205 -5.64 -11.40 19.04
CA PRO A 205 -5.95 -12.77 18.70
C PRO A 205 -5.98 -12.90 17.17
N VAL A 206 -5.27 -13.88 16.63
CA VAL A 206 -5.32 -14.22 15.20
C VAL A 206 -5.76 -15.66 15.05
N THR A 207 -6.82 -15.86 14.27
CA THR A 207 -7.31 -17.19 13.90
C THR A 207 -6.74 -17.57 12.54
N SER A 208 -6.21 -18.78 12.45
CA SER A 208 -5.68 -19.33 11.21
C SER A 208 -6.79 -19.65 10.22
N GLU A 209 -6.59 -19.31 8.95
CA GLU A 209 -7.55 -19.54 7.88
C GLU A 209 -6.85 -20.12 6.65
N LEU A 210 -7.58 -20.93 5.86
CA LEU A 210 -7.16 -21.27 4.51
C LEU A 210 -7.39 -20.08 3.58
N LEU A 211 -6.38 -19.75 2.76
CA LEU A 211 -6.52 -18.72 1.74
C LEU A 211 -7.51 -19.20 0.66
N LYS A 212 -8.74 -18.67 0.69
CA LYS A 212 -9.77 -18.96 -0.32
C LYS A 212 -9.61 -17.99 -1.49
N GLN A 213 -9.52 -18.52 -2.72
CA GLN A 213 -9.35 -17.80 -4.00
C GLN A 213 -10.23 -16.55 -4.20
N THR A 214 -11.34 -16.42 -3.46
CA THR A 214 -12.30 -15.33 -3.54
C THR A 214 -12.03 -14.14 -2.61
N ARG A 215 -11.17 -14.29 -1.59
CA ARG A 215 -10.64 -13.15 -0.83
C ARG A 215 -9.28 -12.81 -1.46
N GLY A 216 -9.20 -11.71 -2.22
CA GLY A 216 -7.91 -11.01 -2.31
C GLY A 216 -7.46 -10.68 -0.87
N LEU A 217 -6.17 -10.43 -0.63
CA LEU A 217 -5.66 -10.00 0.69
C LEU A 217 -6.17 -8.58 1.05
N SER A 218 -7.47 -8.33 0.93
CA SER A 218 -8.19 -7.32 1.68
C SER A 218 -8.24 -7.74 3.15
N LEU A 219 -7.03 -7.78 3.73
CA LEU A 219 -6.76 -7.82 5.13
C LEU A 219 -7.38 -6.54 5.69
N TYR A 220 -8.39 -6.68 6.52
CA TYR A 220 -8.92 -5.56 7.27
C TYR A 220 -7.77 -4.85 7.99
N SER A 221 -7.81 -3.53 8.02
CA SER A 221 -6.80 -2.75 8.74
C SER A 221 -7.14 -2.72 10.22
N LEU A 222 -6.13 -2.88 11.07
CA LEU A 222 -6.25 -2.60 12.50
C LEU A 222 -5.58 -1.25 12.78
N LYS A 223 -6.37 -0.27 13.23
CA LYS A 223 -5.85 1.01 13.68
C LYS A 223 -5.26 0.83 15.08
N ILE A 224 -3.94 0.95 15.18
CA ILE A 224 -3.22 1.19 16.42
C ILE A 224 -3.58 2.60 16.89
N GLN A 225 -3.67 2.80 18.21
CA GLN A 225 -3.93 4.13 18.77
C GLN A 225 -2.95 5.17 18.21
N ASP A 226 -3.41 6.41 18.13
CA ASP A 226 -2.54 7.51 17.72
C ASP A 226 -1.46 7.73 18.80
N LEU A 227 -0.22 7.94 18.38
CA LEU A 227 0.94 8.09 19.26
C LEU A 227 1.41 9.54 19.24
N PHE A 228 1.70 10.06 20.43
CA PHE A 228 2.09 11.45 20.64
C PHE A 228 3.53 11.48 21.14
N LEU A 229 4.40 12.23 20.46
CA LEU A 229 5.77 12.48 20.90
C LEU A 229 5.86 13.87 21.50
N PHE A 230 6.59 14.00 22.61
CA PHE A 230 6.85 15.28 23.26
C PHE A 230 8.31 15.69 23.03
N PRO A 231 8.59 16.98 22.77
CA PRO A 231 9.96 17.44 22.57
C PRO A 231 10.83 17.17 23.79
N SER A 232 12.04 16.67 23.56
CA SER A 232 13.00 16.36 24.61
C SER A 232 13.48 17.64 25.30
N GLY A 233 13.54 17.62 26.64
CA GLY A 233 14.12 18.73 27.42
C GLY A 233 13.15 19.88 27.74
N ILE A 234 11.84 19.71 27.53
CA ILE A 234 10.84 20.61 28.11
C ILE A 234 10.65 20.19 29.58
N SER A 235 11.24 20.95 30.51
CA SER A 235 10.95 20.81 31.94
C SER A 235 9.51 21.22 32.20
N ASN A 236 8.71 20.34 32.79
CA ASN A 236 7.37 20.71 33.24
C ASN A 236 7.52 21.71 34.41
N PRO A 237 7.09 22.97 34.30
CA PRO A 237 7.23 23.95 35.37
C PRO A 237 6.39 23.62 36.63
N MET A 238 5.63 22.53 36.59
CA MET A 238 4.90 21.97 37.73
C MET A 238 5.60 20.78 38.41
N GLU A 239 6.81 20.40 37.97
CA GLU A 239 7.62 19.34 38.59
C GLU A 239 8.62 19.87 39.64
N ASP A 240 8.58 21.17 39.96
CA ASP A 240 9.34 21.81 41.06
C ASP A 240 8.43 22.21 42.25
#